data_AF-A0A558ZWK2-F1
#
_entry.id   AF-A0A558ZWK2-F1
#
_cell.length_a   1.000
_cell.length_b   1.000
_cell.length_c   1.000
_cell.angle_alpha   90.00
_cell.angle_beta   90.00
_cell.angle_gamma   90.00
#
_symmetry.space_group_name_H-M   'P 1'
#
loop_
_entity.id
_entity.type
_entity.pdbx_description
1 polymer ?
#
loop_
_entity_poly.entity_id
_entity_poly.type
_entity_poly.pdbx_seq_one_letter_code
_entity_poly.pdbx_strand_id
1 'polypeptide(L)'
;FRNEAGNVTGGIAPSRHEVEWVSEESYFLRLSKYQDRLVEFFKAHPEFITPDGRLNEMLRNFIEPGLEDLAVSRTTFTWGVPVPSNPKHVVYVWFDALLNYVTALGYDQDEHANFDKFWNGTVFHMVGKDILRFHSIYWPILLMMLDIKLPERLIGHGWFVMKDGKMSKSKGNVVYPEMLIERFGLDPLRYYLMRSLPVGSDGTFTPEDYVGRINYELANDLG
;
A
#
# COMPACT_ATOMS: atom_id res chain seq x y z
N PHE A 1 -21.25 -11.43 -18.31
CA PHE A 1 -21.83 -11.27 -16.97
C PHE A 1 -22.95 -10.23 -16.95
N ARG A 2 -23.99 -10.41 -17.77
CA ARG A 2 -25.20 -9.57 -17.69
C ARG A 2 -26.43 -10.48 -17.72
N ASN A 3 -27.47 -10.14 -16.98
CA ASN A 3 -28.76 -10.84 -17.07
C ASN A 3 -29.53 -10.38 -18.32
N GLU A 4 -30.70 -10.99 -18.56
CA GLU A 4 -31.60 -10.66 -19.68
C GLU A 4 -32.07 -9.19 -19.67
N ALA A 5 -32.05 -8.53 -18.51
CA ALA A 5 -32.37 -7.11 -18.36
C ALA A 5 -31.15 -6.17 -18.59
N GLY A 6 -29.98 -6.72 -18.93
CA GLY A 6 -28.75 -5.94 -19.17
C GLY A 6 -28.00 -5.52 -17.91
N ASN A 7 -28.42 -5.93 -16.71
CA ASN A 7 -27.72 -5.61 -15.47
C ASN A 7 -26.45 -6.45 -15.35
N VAL A 8 -25.35 -5.83 -14.90
CA VAL A 8 -24.09 -6.53 -14.65
C VAL A 8 -24.26 -7.44 -13.44
N THR A 9 -24.15 -8.75 -13.64
CA THR A 9 -24.35 -9.78 -12.60
C THR A 9 -23.05 -10.40 -12.09
N GLY A 10 -21.91 -9.91 -12.57
CA GLY A 10 -20.59 -10.40 -12.22
C GLY A 10 -19.55 -9.83 -13.16
N GLY A 11 -18.35 -10.41 -13.14
CA GLY A 11 -17.25 -9.94 -13.97
C GLY A 11 -15.99 -10.76 -13.74
N ILE A 12 -14.94 -10.42 -14.47
CA ILE A 12 -13.59 -10.88 -14.16
C ILE A 12 -12.80 -9.62 -13.79
N ALA A 13 -12.26 -9.60 -12.57
CA ALA A 13 -11.38 -8.54 -12.11
C ALA A 13 -10.10 -8.49 -12.97
N PRO A 14 -9.37 -7.37 -13.01
CA PRO A 14 -8.06 -7.29 -13.67
C PRO A 14 -7.05 -8.35 -13.19
N SER A 15 -7.24 -8.85 -11.96
CA SER A 15 -6.49 -9.96 -11.37
C SER A 15 -6.89 -11.35 -11.88
N ARG A 16 -7.83 -11.43 -12.82
CA ARG A 16 -8.44 -12.65 -13.39
C ARG A 16 -9.30 -13.48 -12.42
N HIS A 17 -9.70 -12.91 -11.30
CA HIS A 17 -10.66 -13.54 -10.38
C HIS A 17 -12.09 -13.17 -10.77
N GLU A 18 -13.04 -14.09 -10.60
CA GLU A 18 -14.46 -13.79 -10.74
C GLU A 18 -14.90 -12.79 -9.66
N VAL A 19 -15.81 -11.88 -10.01
CA VAL A 19 -16.41 -10.94 -9.07
C VAL A 19 -17.90 -11.21 -8.92
N GLU A 20 -18.39 -10.97 -7.71
CA GLU A 20 -19.78 -11.14 -7.33
C GLU A 20 -20.44 -9.79 -7.06
N TRP A 21 -21.75 -9.70 -7.29
CA TRP A 21 -22.51 -8.52 -6.93
C TRP A 21 -22.68 -8.45 -5.41
N VAL A 22 -22.33 -7.31 -4.82
CA VAL A 22 -22.50 -7.06 -3.38
C VAL A 22 -23.40 -5.84 -3.20
N SER A 23 -24.39 -5.95 -2.33
CA SER A 23 -25.27 -4.85 -1.91
C SER A 23 -25.42 -4.90 -0.40
N GLU A 24 -24.99 -3.84 0.27
CA GLU A 24 -25.07 -3.73 1.72
C GLU A 24 -25.19 -2.27 2.16
N GLU A 25 -25.71 -2.07 3.37
CA GLU A 25 -25.70 -0.77 4.02
C GLU A 25 -24.27 -0.38 4.40
N SER A 26 -23.85 0.86 4.10
CA SER A 26 -22.52 1.33 4.42
C SER A 26 -22.50 2.83 4.69
N TYR A 27 -21.74 3.25 5.71
CA TYR A 27 -21.28 4.62 5.86
C TYR A 27 -20.31 5.01 4.76
N PHE A 28 -20.45 6.23 4.24
CA PHE A 28 -19.59 6.79 3.20
C PHE A 28 -18.79 7.99 3.73
N LEU A 29 -17.52 8.02 3.34
CA LEU A 29 -16.64 9.16 3.52
C LEU A 29 -16.66 10.03 2.26
N ARG A 30 -16.95 11.33 2.43
CA ARG A 30 -17.03 12.31 1.36
C ARG A 30 -15.65 12.76 0.87
N LEU A 31 -14.95 11.89 0.15
CA LEU A 31 -13.59 12.15 -0.37
C LEU A 31 -13.56 13.34 -1.33
N SER A 32 -14.60 13.50 -2.14
CA SER A 32 -14.79 14.61 -3.09
C SER A 32 -14.50 15.99 -2.49
N LYS A 33 -14.85 16.21 -1.21
CA LYS A 33 -14.62 17.49 -0.50
C LYS A 33 -13.13 17.83 -0.31
N TYR A 34 -12.25 16.84 -0.34
CA TYR A 34 -10.82 17.02 -0.08
C TYR A 34 -9.95 16.96 -1.35
N GLN A 35 -10.56 16.76 -2.52
CA GLN A 35 -9.84 16.65 -3.78
C GLN A 35 -8.95 17.86 -4.05
N ASP A 36 -9.50 19.08 -3.96
CA ASP A 36 -8.73 20.30 -4.25
C ASP A 36 -7.56 20.48 -3.27
N ARG A 37 -7.79 20.25 -1.97
CA ARG A 37 -6.74 20.29 -0.95
C ARG A 37 -5.63 19.26 -1.20
N LEU A 38 -6.01 18.07 -1.66
CA LEU A 38 -5.04 17.01 -1.99
C LEU A 38 -4.21 17.39 -3.23
N VAL A 39 -4.84 17.98 -4.25
CA VAL A 39 -4.13 18.47 -5.45
C VAL A 39 -3.18 19.62 -5.09
N GLU A 40 -3.61 20.57 -4.26
CA GLU A 40 -2.77 21.66 -3.77
C GLU A 40 -1.56 21.12 -2.98
N PHE A 41 -1.78 20.15 -2.10
CA PHE A 41 -0.71 19.48 -1.36
C PHE A 41 0.33 18.87 -2.31
N PHE A 42 -0.09 18.13 -3.34
CA PHE A 42 0.86 17.54 -4.30
C PHE A 42 1.60 18.56 -5.16
N LYS A 43 0.98 19.70 -5.45
CA LYS A 43 1.67 20.80 -6.15
C LYS A 43 2.71 21.48 -5.27
N ALA A 44 2.41 21.63 -3.98
CA ALA A 44 3.32 22.24 -3.00
C ALA A 44 4.46 21.28 -2.59
N HIS A 45 4.22 19.97 -2.64
CA HIS A 45 5.15 18.92 -2.24
C HIS A 45 5.35 17.89 -3.35
N PRO A 46 5.96 18.26 -4.49
CA PRO A 46 6.19 17.34 -5.61
C PRO A 46 7.06 16.13 -5.24
N GLU A 47 7.87 16.25 -4.18
CA GLU A 47 8.73 15.20 -3.64
C GLU A 47 8.00 14.18 -2.76
N PHE A 48 6.72 14.42 -2.42
CA PHE A 48 5.98 13.57 -1.51
C PHE A 48 5.89 12.12 -2.02
N ILE A 49 5.67 11.87 -3.31
CA ILE A 49 5.66 10.50 -3.86
C ILE A 49 6.94 10.23 -4.65
N THR A 50 7.70 9.22 -4.23
CA THR A 50 8.92 8.77 -4.92
C THR A 50 8.74 7.34 -5.45
N PRO A 51 9.14 7.02 -6.69
CA PRO A 51 9.71 7.92 -7.71
C PRO A 51 8.67 8.81 -8.42
N ASP A 52 9.12 9.89 -9.04
CA ASP A 52 8.31 10.96 -9.64
C ASP A 52 7.20 10.46 -10.60
N GLY A 53 7.46 9.38 -11.33
CA GLY A 53 6.47 8.78 -12.25
C GLY A 53 5.18 8.34 -11.55
N ARG A 54 5.25 7.99 -10.26
CA ARG A 54 4.10 7.55 -9.46
C ARG A 54 3.14 8.69 -9.13
N LEU A 55 3.67 9.89 -8.86
CA LEU A 55 2.83 11.05 -8.58
C LEU A 55 1.94 11.38 -9.79
N ASN A 56 2.55 11.38 -10.98
CA ASN A 56 1.82 11.62 -12.24
C ASN A 56 0.72 10.59 -12.48
N GLU A 57 0.99 9.32 -12.18
CA GLU A 57 0.00 8.24 -12.26
C GLU A 57 -1.18 8.49 -11.31
N MET A 58 -0.90 8.87 -10.06
CA MET A 58 -1.93 9.13 -9.04
C MET A 58 -2.81 10.33 -9.41
N LEU A 59 -2.19 11.44 -9.84
CA LEU A 59 -2.90 12.65 -10.23
C LEU A 59 -3.82 12.40 -11.43
N ARG A 60 -3.27 11.92 -12.55
CA ARG A 60 -4.01 11.82 -13.82
C ARG A 60 -5.06 10.73 -13.82
N ASN A 61 -4.78 9.58 -13.21
CA ASN A 61 -5.65 8.41 -13.33
C ASN A 61 -6.72 8.35 -12.24
N PHE A 62 -6.49 8.98 -11.08
CA PHE A 62 -7.36 8.79 -9.92
C PHE A 62 -7.89 10.08 -9.31
N ILE A 63 -7.13 11.17 -9.31
CA ILE A 63 -7.51 12.40 -8.59
C ILE A 63 -8.20 13.41 -9.52
N GLU A 64 -7.58 13.72 -10.67
CA GLU A 64 -8.11 14.66 -11.66
C GLU A 64 -9.48 14.26 -12.25
N PRO A 65 -9.78 12.96 -12.49
CA PRO A 65 -11.11 12.56 -12.96
C PRO A 65 -12.25 12.81 -11.97
N GLY A 66 -11.93 13.01 -10.68
CA GLY A 66 -12.90 13.14 -9.60
C GLY A 66 -12.83 12.00 -8.58
N LEU A 67 -12.77 12.35 -7.30
CA LEU A 67 -12.83 11.37 -6.20
C LEU A 67 -14.28 11.06 -5.84
N GLU A 68 -14.69 9.80 -6.03
CA GLU A 68 -15.96 9.29 -5.52
C GLU A 68 -15.92 9.07 -4.00
N ASP A 69 -17.09 9.10 -3.36
CA ASP A 69 -17.22 8.83 -1.93
C ASP A 69 -16.82 7.39 -1.61
N LEU A 70 -16.11 7.19 -0.50
CA LEU A 70 -15.56 5.89 -0.11
C LEU A 70 -16.45 5.20 0.91
N ALA A 71 -16.88 3.96 0.62
CA ALA A 71 -17.57 3.12 1.58
C ALA A 71 -16.63 2.67 2.72
N VAL A 72 -16.80 3.24 3.92
CA VAL A 72 -15.92 3.08 5.09
C VAL A 72 -16.47 2.15 6.17
N SER A 73 -17.55 1.43 5.91
CA SER A 73 -18.01 0.36 6.79
C SER A 73 -18.64 -0.82 6.04
N ARG A 74 -18.86 -1.94 6.72
CA ARG A 74 -19.51 -3.15 6.20
C ARG A 74 -20.49 -3.70 7.25
N THR A 75 -21.48 -4.46 6.81
CA THR A 75 -22.48 -5.13 7.68
C THR A 75 -22.56 -6.64 7.44
N THR A 76 -21.89 -7.12 6.39
CA THR A 76 -21.95 -8.52 5.94
C THR A 76 -21.05 -9.48 6.72
N PHE A 77 -20.19 -8.96 7.60
CA PHE A 77 -19.31 -9.74 8.48
C PHE A 77 -19.02 -9.00 9.78
N THR A 78 -18.56 -9.73 10.80
CA THR A 78 -18.34 -9.21 12.16
C THR A 78 -16.87 -9.10 12.56
N TRP A 79 -15.94 -9.63 11.75
CA TRP A 79 -14.50 -9.54 12.02
C TRP A 79 -13.94 -8.17 11.63
N GLY A 80 -13.80 -7.28 12.62
CA GLY A 80 -13.23 -5.94 12.47
C GLY A 80 -13.55 -5.06 13.67
N VAL A 81 -13.11 -3.80 13.64
CA VAL A 81 -13.45 -2.80 14.67
C VAL A 81 -14.91 -2.37 14.50
N PRO A 82 -15.79 -2.49 15.52
CA PRO A 82 -17.17 -2.05 15.41
C PRO A 82 -17.26 -0.51 15.41
N VAL A 83 -18.20 0.05 14.65
CA VAL A 83 -18.49 1.49 14.69
C VAL A 83 -19.14 1.82 16.04
N PRO A 84 -18.57 2.70 16.88
CA PRO A 84 -19.04 2.89 18.26
C PRO A 84 -20.51 3.32 18.38
N SER A 85 -20.98 4.19 17.47
CA SER A 85 -22.36 4.68 17.46
C SER A 85 -23.35 3.72 16.81
N ASN A 86 -22.88 2.73 16.05
CA ASN A 86 -23.70 1.74 15.37
C ASN A 86 -22.95 0.40 15.20
N PRO A 87 -22.89 -0.46 16.24
CA PRO A 87 -22.07 -1.68 16.26
C PRO A 87 -22.49 -2.78 15.26
N LYS A 88 -23.61 -2.61 14.53
CA LYS A 88 -23.96 -3.45 13.38
C LYS A 88 -22.92 -3.30 12.26
N HIS A 89 -22.28 -2.14 12.18
CA HIS A 89 -21.25 -1.86 11.20
C HIS A 89 -19.86 -2.18 11.74
N VAL A 90 -19.04 -2.77 10.89
CA VAL A 90 -17.59 -2.89 11.10
C VAL A 90 -16.85 -1.89 10.21
N VAL A 91 -15.81 -1.26 10.75
CA VAL A 91 -14.96 -0.30 10.05
C VAL A 91 -14.26 -0.97 8.88
N TYR A 92 -14.22 -0.28 7.74
CA TYR A 92 -13.54 -0.77 6.54
C TYR A 92 -12.04 -0.93 6.77
N VAL A 93 -11.48 -2.06 6.30
CA VAL A 93 -10.10 -2.47 6.59
C VAL A 93 -9.05 -1.41 6.31
N TRP A 94 -9.16 -0.61 5.24
CA TRP A 94 -8.16 0.43 4.96
C TRP A 94 -8.25 1.61 5.92
N PHE A 95 -9.43 1.90 6.45
CA PHE A 95 -9.60 2.98 7.42
C PHE A 95 -8.94 2.60 8.76
N ASP A 96 -9.18 1.37 9.21
CA ASP A 96 -8.53 0.78 10.39
C ASP A 96 -7.02 0.61 10.18
N ALA A 97 -6.62 -0.07 9.09
CA ALA A 97 -5.23 -0.38 8.83
C ALA A 97 -4.36 0.86 8.63
N LEU A 98 -4.84 1.94 7.98
CA LEU A 98 -4.01 3.14 7.79
C LEU A 98 -3.68 3.85 9.12
N LEU A 99 -4.58 3.79 10.10
CA LEU A 99 -4.35 4.39 11.42
C LEU A 99 -3.23 3.70 12.22
N ASN A 100 -2.81 2.49 11.84
CA ASN A 100 -1.72 1.76 12.51
C ASN A 100 -0.46 2.63 12.72
N TYR A 101 -0.15 3.49 11.75
CA TYR A 101 1.06 4.31 11.78
C TYR A 101 1.07 5.30 12.95
N VAL A 102 -0.09 5.88 13.28
CA VAL A 102 -0.23 6.87 14.35
C VAL A 102 -0.58 6.20 15.67
N THR A 103 -1.38 5.12 15.65
CA THR A 103 -1.79 4.41 16.88
C THR A 103 -0.63 3.63 17.51
N ALA A 104 0.29 3.09 16.70
CA ALA A 104 1.52 2.47 17.21
C ALA A 104 2.45 3.46 17.93
N LEU A 105 2.28 4.76 17.68
CA LEU A 105 3.02 5.84 18.34
C LEU A 105 2.27 6.45 19.54
N GLY A 106 1.02 6.01 19.80
CA GLY A 106 0.23 6.50 20.92
C GLY A 106 -0.72 7.67 20.58
N TYR A 107 -1.10 7.86 19.32
CA TYR A 107 -2.16 8.81 18.96
C TYR A 107 -3.46 8.47 19.71
N ASP A 108 -4.06 9.50 20.35
CA ASP A 108 -5.29 9.41 21.15
C ASP A 108 -5.20 8.40 22.32
N GLN A 109 -4.01 8.25 22.91
CA GLN A 109 -3.74 7.40 24.07
C GLN A 109 -3.03 8.20 25.19
N ASP A 110 -3.08 7.67 26.42
CA ASP A 110 -2.43 8.31 27.58
C ASP A 110 -0.89 8.39 27.41
N GLU A 111 -0.28 7.39 26.77
CA GLU A 111 1.16 7.36 26.47
C GLU A 111 1.43 7.78 25.01
N HIS A 112 1.55 9.09 24.77
CA HIS A 112 1.70 9.67 23.42
C HIS A 112 3.10 10.26 23.13
N ALA A 113 4.09 10.05 24.00
CA ALA A 113 5.42 10.65 23.84
C ALA A 113 6.12 10.27 22.52
N ASN A 114 5.84 9.07 22.00
CA ASN A 114 6.35 8.61 20.71
C ASN A 114 5.65 9.32 19.54
N PHE A 115 4.35 9.59 19.62
CA PHE A 115 3.63 10.35 18.61
C PHE A 115 4.22 11.76 18.52
N ASP A 116 4.39 12.44 19.65
CA ASP A 116 4.96 13.80 19.67
C ASP A 116 6.38 13.86 19.13
N LYS A 117 7.18 12.84 19.41
CA LYS A 117 8.59 12.79 18.98
C LYS A 117 8.74 12.38 17.52
N PHE A 118 8.07 11.31 17.10
CA PHE A 118 8.34 10.66 15.82
C PHE A 118 7.38 11.12 14.73
N TRP A 119 6.08 11.30 15.03
CA TRP A 119 5.11 11.74 14.03
C TRP A 119 5.27 13.21 13.68
N ASN A 120 5.50 14.07 14.68
CA ASN A 120 5.78 15.48 14.42
C ASN A 120 7.19 15.72 13.85
N GLY A 121 8.08 14.72 13.97
CA GLY A 121 9.37 14.66 13.28
C GLY A 121 9.24 14.28 11.79
N THR A 122 10.30 13.76 11.18
CA THR A 122 10.26 13.33 9.76
C THR A 122 9.70 11.92 9.62
N VAL A 123 8.64 11.78 8.83
CA VAL A 123 7.89 10.53 8.60
C VAL A 123 7.96 10.15 7.14
N PHE A 124 8.55 8.99 6.85
CA PHE A 124 8.51 8.36 5.54
C PHE A 124 7.71 7.06 5.60
N HIS A 125 6.82 6.87 4.63
CA HIS A 125 6.16 5.60 4.40
C HIS A 125 6.80 4.89 3.22
N MET A 126 7.07 3.59 3.36
CA MET A 126 7.53 2.73 2.27
C MET A 126 6.50 1.64 2.02
N VAL A 127 5.99 1.58 0.79
CA VAL A 127 4.91 0.67 0.41
C VAL A 127 5.13 0.08 -0.97
N GLY A 128 4.54 -1.09 -1.21
CA GLY A 128 4.45 -1.64 -2.56
C GLY A 128 3.52 -0.80 -3.45
N LYS A 129 3.84 -0.70 -4.74
CA LYS A 129 3.04 0.06 -5.72
C LYS A 129 1.55 -0.33 -5.76
N ASP A 130 1.19 -1.55 -5.37
CA ASP A 130 -0.19 -2.06 -5.35
C ASP A 130 -1.08 -1.39 -4.32
N ILE A 131 -0.50 -0.86 -3.25
CA ILE A 131 -1.24 -0.19 -2.18
C ILE A 131 -0.99 1.32 -2.15
N LEU A 132 -0.31 1.84 -3.18
CA LEU A 132 0.06 3.25 -3.26
C LEU A 132 -1.17 4.16 -3.23
N ARG A 133 -2.25 3.81 -3.94
CA ARG A 133 -3.50 4.58 -3.98
C ARG A 133 -4.09 4.84 -2.59
N PHE A 134 -4.05 3.85 -1.71
CA PHE A 134 -4.55 4.00 -0.34
C PHE A 134 -3.71 5.00 0.45
N HIS A 135 -2.40 5.01 0.23
CA HIS A 135 -1.43 5.85 0.94
C HIS A 135 -1.26 7.25 0.32
N SER A 136 -1.62 7.43 -0.94
CA SER A 136 -1.56 8.73 -1.62
C SER A 136 -2.90 9.46 -1.61
N ILE A 137 -4.03 8.76 -1.50
CA ILE A 137 -5.35 9.42 -1.55
C ILE A 137 -6.04 9.34 -0.20
N TYR A 138 -6.33 8.13 0.28
CA TYR A 138 -7.17 7.97 1.46
C TYR A 138 -6.41 8.43 2.71
N TRP A 139 -5.16 8.00 2.87
CA TRP A 139 -4.38 8.35 4.04
C TRP A 139 -4.19 9.86 4.24
N PRO A 140 -3.73 10.65 3.24
CA PRO A 140 -3.59 12.09 3.40
C PRO A 140 -4.93 12.76 3.70
N ILE A 141 -6.03 12.32 3.07
CA ILE A 141 -7.37 12.86 3.36
C ILE A 141 -7.78 12.57 4.81
N LEU A 142 -7.54 11.36 5.32
CA LEU A 142 -7.82 11.02 6.72
C LEU A 142 -7.03 11.91 7.69
N LEU A 143 -5.74 12.13 7.41
CA LEU A 143 -4.92 13.03 8.21
C LEU A 143 -5.41 14.48 8.15
N MET A 144 -5.79 14.97 6.96
CA MET A 144 -6.37 16.31 6.79
C MET A 144 -7.71 16.49 7.51
N MET A 145 -8.49 15.41 7.70
CA MET A 145 -9.73 15.43 8.45
C MET A 145 -9.51 15.46 9.97
N LEU A 146 -8.49 14.74 10.42
CA LEU A 146 -8.11 14.67 11.83
C LEU A 146 -7.23 15.85 12.28
N ASP A 147 -6.89 16.74 11.35
CA ASP A 147 -5.93 17.85 11.56
C ASP A 147 -4.56 17.36 12.07
N ILE A 148 -4.14 16.20 11.55
CA ILE A 148 -2.85 15.60 11.84
C ILE A 148 -1.87 15.95 10.71
N LYS A 149 -0.62 16.23 11.08
CA LYS A 149 0.48 16.43 10.15
C LYS A 149 0.60 15.29 9.12
N LEU A 150 0.77 15.63 7.85
CA LEU A 150 1.02 14.67 6.77
C LEU A 150 2.48 14.18 6.77
N PRO A 151 2.74 12.94 6.32
CA PRO A 151 4.10 12.44 6.12
C PRO A 151 4.87 13.29 5.12
N GLU A 152 6.19 13.34 5.25
CA GLU A 152 7.06 14.05 4.31
C GLU A 152 7.23 13.29 3.00
N ARG A 153 7.27 11.95 3.06
CA ARG A 153 7.41 11.12 1.85
C ARG A 153 6.65 9.80 1.90
N LEU A 154 6.26 9.37 0.72
CA LEU A 154 5.67 8.10 0.35
C LEU A 154 6.50 7.47 -0.76
N ILE A 155 7.19 6.38 -0.42
CA ILE A 155 8.07 5.64 -1.33
C ILE A 155 7.29 4.42 -1.84
N GLY A 156 6.93 4.43 -3.13
CA GLY A 156 6.24 3.35 -3.80
C GLY A 156 7.20 2.43 -4.54
N HIS A 157 7.69 1.37 -3.87
CA HIS A 157 8.63 0.43 -4.48
C HIS A 157 7.93 -0.54 -5.45
N GLY A 158 8.71 -1.08 -6.40
CA GLY A 158 8.24 -2.10 -7.35
C GLY A 158 8.09 -3.47 -6.70
N TRP A 159 7.67 -4.45 -7.49
CA TRP A 159 7.60 -5.84 -7.06
C TRP A 159 8.92 -6.58 -7.31
N PHE A 160 9.20 -7.58 -6.49
CA PHE A 160 10.01 -8.70 -6.92
C PHE A 160 9.16 -9.65 -7.75
N VAL A 161 9.59 -9.91 -8.98
CA VAL A 161 8.95 -10.82 -9.92
C VAL A 161 9.91 -11.95 -10.27
N MET A 162 9.36 -13.12 -10.59
CA MET A 162 10.11 -14.22 -11.19
C MET A 162 10.12 -14.04 -12.71
N LYS A 163 10.96 -14.78 -13.44
CA LYS A 163 10.97 -14.75 -14.92
C LYS A 163 9.60 -15.02 -15.56
N ASP A 164 8.75 -15.79 -14.89
CA ASP A 164 7.39 -16.15 -15.28
C ASP A 164 6.30 -15.21 -14.70
N GLY A 165 6.71 -14.09 -14.08
CA GLY A 165 5.84 -13.03 -13.59
C GLY A 165 5.74 -12.96 -12.05
N LYS A 166 4.65 -12.36 -11.55
CA LYS A 166 4.44 -12.16 -10.10
C LYS A 166 4.45 -13.50 -9.34
N MET A 167 5.15 -13.53 -8.20
CA MET A 167 5.12 -14.66 -7.27
C MET A 167 3.70 -14.86 -6.72
N SER A 168 3.21 -16.10 -6.72
CA SER A 168 1.97 -16.46 -6.02
C SER A 168 2.00 -17.89 -5.50
N LYS A 169 1.40 -18.11 -4.33
CA LYS A 169 1.25 -19.46 -3.74
C LYS A 169 0.58 -20.42 -4.72
N SER A 170 -0.42 -19.95 -5.45
CA SER A 170 -1.14 -20.74 -6.47
C SER A 170 -0.28 -21.19 -7.66
N LYS A 171 0.79 -20.46 -7.98
CA LYS A 171 1.73 -20.83 -9.06
C LYS A 171 2.89 -21.69 -8.58
N GLY A 172 3.06 -21.86 -7.27
CA GLY A 172 4.19 -22.60 -6.69
C GLY A 172 5.56 -21.94 -6.93
N ASN A 173 5.61 -20.70 -7.42
CA ASN A 173 6.85 -19.98 -7.74
C ASN A 173 7.30 -19.04 -6.60
N VAL A 174 6.85 -19.29 -5.37
CA VAL A 174 7.20 -18.48 -4.20
C VAL A 174 8.58 -18.86 -3.71
N VAL A 175 9.47 -17.87 -3.60
CA VAL A 175 10.76 -18.02 -2.94
C VAL A 175 10.63 -17.50 -1.52
N TYR A 176 10.81 -18.39 -0.54
CA TYR A 176 10.79 -18.04 0.87
C TYR A 176 12.15 -17.45 1.29
N PRO A 177 12.20 -16.26 1.91
CA PRO A 177 13.44 -15.66 2.40
C PRO A 177 14.24 -16.60 3.31
N GLU A 178 13.56 -17.37 4.14
CA GLU A 178 14.15 -18.29 5.12
C GLU A 178 15.04 -19.34 4.44
N MET A 179 14.62 -19.86 3.28
CA MET A 179 15.41 -20.82 2.51
C MET A 179 16.72 -20.21 1.99
N LEU A 180 16.70 -18.92 1.61
CA LEU A 180 17.90 -18.22 1.16
C LEU A 180 18.82 -17.89 2.34
N ILE A 181 18.26 -17.51 3.49
CA ILE A 181 19.02 -17.23 4.72
C ILE A 181 19.71 -18.50 5.22
N GLU A 182 19.00 -19.63 5.28
CA GLU A 182 19.56 -20.90 5.73
C GLU A 182 20.74 -21.35 4.86
N ARG A 183 20.64 -21.13 3.55
CA ARG A 183 21.65 -21.58 2.59
C ARG A 183 22.81 -20.62 2.40
N PHE A 184 22.57 -19.32 2.43
CA PHE A 184 23.54 -18.29 2.03
C PHE A 184 23.80 -17.22 3.10
N GLY A 185 23.06 -17.22 4.20
CA GLY A 185 23.19 -16.24 5.28
C GLY A 185 22.29 -15.02 5.12
N LEU A 186 22.13 -14.28 6.23
CA LEU A 186 21.26 -13.11 6.30
C LEU A 186 21.81 -11.91 5.52
N ASP A 187 23.09 -11.60 5.67
CA ASP A 187 23.69 -10.42 5.06
C ASP A 187 23.73 -10.49 3.54
N PRO A 188 24.05 -11.65 2.91
CA PRO A 188 23.94 -11.79 1.46
C PRO A 188 22.53 -11.56 0.92
N LEU A 189 21.49 -12.01 1.64
CA LEU A 189 20.11 -11.72 1.26
C LEU A 189 19.80 -10.22 1.34
N ARG A 190 20.16 -9.56 2.45
CA ARG A 190 19.96 -8.12 2.63
C ARG A 190 20.68 -7.33 1.54
N TYR A 191 21.92 -7.68 1.25
CA TYR A 191 22.71 -7.06 0.19
C TYR A 191 22.01 -7.22 -1.16
N TYR A 192 21.62 -8.44 -1.52
CA TYR A 192 20.94 -8.71 -2.78
C TYR A 192 19.65 -7.90 -2.93
N LEU A 193 18.79 -7.88 -1.90
CA LEU A 193 17.51 -7.16 -1.97
C LEU A 193 17.72 -5.65 -2.19
N MET A 194 18.70 -5.06 -1.52
CA MET A 194 19.03 -3.64 -1.64
C MET A 194 19.76 -3.30 -2.95
N ARG A 195 20.56 -4.23 -3.49
CA ARG A 195 21.36 -4.04 -4.69
C ARG A 195 20.56 -4.28 -5.97
N SER A 196 19.64 -5.23 -5.95
CA SER A 196 18.94 -5.77 -7.12
C SER A 196 17.56 -5.17 -7.37
N LEU A 197 16.97 -4.46 -6.40
CA LEU A 197 15.68 -3.79 -6.57
C LEU A 197 15.86 -2.26 -6.63
N PRO A 198 15.86 -1.65 -7.82
CA PRO A 198 15.79 -0.19 -7.93
C PRO A 198 14.48 0.32 -7.33
N VAL A 199 14.55 1.43 -6.58
CA VAL A 199 13.34 2.08 -6.07
C VAL A 199 12.56 2.67 -7.25
N GLY A 200 11.50 1.97 -7.67
CA GLY A 200 10.55 2.46 -8.68
C GLY A 200 10.14 1.47 -9.75
N SER A 201 11.04 0.56 -10.12
CA SER A 201 10.82 -0.49 -11.12
C SER A 201 10.66 -1.86 -10.44
N ASP A 202 10.04 -2.80 -11.15
CA ASP A 202 10.03 -4.19 -10.71
C ASP A 202 11.43 -4.80 -10.89
N GLY A 203 11.86 -5.60 -9.93
CA GLY A 203 13.11 -6.35 -9.97
C GLY A 203 12.84 -7.83 -10.27
N THR A 204 13.60 -8.41 -11.19
CA THR A 204 13.48 -9.83 -11.49
C THR A 204 14.44 -10.63 -10.62
N PHE A 205 13.91 -11.52 -9.79
CA PHE A 205 14.70 -12.48 -9.03
C PHE A 205 15.02 -13.71 -9.89
N THR A 206 16.28 -14.15 -9.91
CA THR A 206 16.63 -15.52 -10.30
C THR A 206 17.69 -16.10 -9.36
N PRO A 207 17.67 -17.41 -9.09
CA PRO A 207 18.71 -18.06 -8.28
C PRO A 207 20.12 -17.86 -8.84
N GLU A 208 20.27 -17.80 -10.17
CA GLU A 208 21.57 -17.62 -10.82
C GLU A 208 22.13 -16.22 -10.58
N ASP A 209 21.30 -15.18 -10.69
CA ASP A 209 21.70 -13.80 -10.38
C ASP A 209 22.02 -13.65 -8.89
N TYR A 210 21.22 -14.26 -8.01
CA TYR A 210 21.46 -14.28 -6.57
C TYR A 210 22.82 -14.88 -6.21
N VAL A 211 23.10 -16.10 -6.67
CA VAL A 211 24.38 -16.77 -6.41
C VAL A 211 25.55 -16.03 -7.07
N GLY A 212 25.35 -15.51 -8.29
CA GLY A 212 26.36 -14.74 -9.01
C GLY A 212 26.82 -13.52 -8.22
N ARG A 213 25.88 -12.69 -7.74
CA ARG A 213 26.22 -11.48 -6.97
C ARG A 213 26.95 -11.80 -5.67
N ILE A 214 26.53 -12.85 -4.98
CA ILE A 214 27.18 -13.26 -3.73
C ILE A 214 28.62 -13.69 -4.00
N ASN A 215 28.84 -14.54 -5.01
CA ASN A 215 30.18 -15.03 -5.31
C ASN A 215 31.10 -13.89 -5.78
N TYR A 216 30.64 -13.06 -6.71
CA TYR A 216 31.49 -12.02 -7.29
C TYR A 216 31.61 -10.79 -6.38
N GLU A 217 30.50 -10.19 -5.95
CA GLU A 217 30.53 -8.90 -5.24
C GLU A 217 30.83 -9.05 -3.74
N LEU A 218 30.45 -10.18 -3.11
CA LEU A 218 30.69 -10.38 -1.67
C LEU A 218 31.90 -11.27 -1.39
N ALA A 219 31.95 -12.48 -1.97
CA ALA A 219 33.01 -13.44 -1.64
C ALA A 219 34.35 -13.11 -2.31
N ASN A 220 34.35 -12.65 -3.56
CA ASN A 220 35.59 -12.34 -4.28
C ASN A 220 36.06 -10.89 -4.07
N ASP A 221 35.17 -9.91 -4.19
CA ASP A 221 35.57 -8.49 -4.18
C ASP A 221 35.74 -7.91 -2.76
N LEU A 222 34.89 -8.34 -1.80
CA LEU A 222 34.91 -7.82 -0.43
C LEU A 222 35.60 -8.76 0.58
N GLY A 223 35.45 -10.07 0.39
CA GLY A 223 35.80 -11.13 1.36
C GLY A 223 37.28 -11.50 1.46
#